data_AF-A0A9P0K0L9-F1
#
_entry.id   AF-A0A9P0K0L9-F1
#
_cell.length_a   1.000
_cell.length_b   1.000
_cell.length_c   1.000
_cell.angle_alpha   90.00
_cell.angle_beta   90.00
_cell.angle_gamma   90.00
#
_symmetry.space_group_name_H-M   'P 1'
#
loop_
_entity.id
_entity.type
_entity.pdbx_description
1 polymer ?
#
loop_
_entity_poly.entity_id
_entity_poly.type
_entity_poly.pdbx_seq_one_letter_code
_entity_poly.pdbx_strand_id
1 'polypeptide(L)'
;MTQATQVNFLGDRSGLKLTLFQYQTCPFCCKVRAFLDYYGISYDIVEVDPVLRQSIKWSPYKKVPILVAQTEEGYQPLNDSSMIVSALATYLTDSDKNIPDVVKCFPTITYYDDDGVKKNEIMNKYFVMSTDQRGVTAQDDSKSEERKWRKWADSVLVHTLSPNVYRTREEAFQAFNWFSEVGEWDKNFPSWERNLIIYVGAGAMWMIGKRLKKRHQLKDDVRQSLYDECSVWTRALSAKGTPFMGGDSPNLADLSVYGVLNSIEGCTAFKDLLGNTNIGKWYFNMKEAVMQHQGAQFITV
;
A
#
# COMPACT_ATOMS: atom_id res chain seq x y z
N MET A 1 -9.64 5.15 24.02
CA MET A 1 -8.87 3.99 23.52
C MET A 1 -9.41 3.68 22.15
N THR A 2 -8.61 3.78 21.10
CA THR A 2 -9.03 3.34 19.76
C THR A 2 -9.26 1.82 19.82
N GLN A 3 -10.45 1.35 19.51
CA GLN A 3 -10.72 -0.09 19.44
C GLN A 3 -10.04 -0.67 18.20
N ALA A 4 -9.47 -1.86 18.34
CA ALA A 4 -8.94 -2.59 17.20
C ALA A 4 -10.07 -3.34 16.49
N THR A 5 -10.12 -3.24 15.16
CA THR A 5 -11.07 -3.99 14.32
C THR A 5 -10.40 -5.27 13.85
N GLN A 6 -11.00 -6.42 14.11
CA GLN A 6 -10.42 -7.72 13.74
C GLN A 6 -10.81 -8.10 12.32
N VAL A 7 -9.82 -8.52 11.52
CA VAL A 7 -10.01 -9.17 10.21
C VAL A 7 -9.59 -10.62 10.35
N ASN A 8 -10.57 -11.52 10.40
CA ASN A 8 -10.37 -12.94 10.66
C ASN A 8 -10.65 -13.78 9.41
N PHE A 9 -9.66 -14.55 8.96
CA PHE A 9 -9.82 -15.52 7.89
C PHE A 9 -9.80 -16.93 8.47
N LEU A 10 -10.90 -17.69 8.29
CA LEU A 10 -11.07 -19.02 8.89
C LEU A 10 -9.99 -20.04 8.48
N GLY A 11 -9.33 -19.82 7.35
CA GLY A 11 -8.28 -20.68 6.80
C GLY A 11 -6.87 -20.10 6.93
N ASP A 12 -6.65 -19.12 7.80
CA ASP A 12 -5.31 -18.55 8.01
C ASP A 12 -4.34 -19.60 8.57
N ARG A 13 -3.31 -19.90 7.78
CA ARG A 13 -2.25 -20.87 8.11
C ARG A 13 -0.91 -20.21 8.39
N SER A 14 -0.84 -18.88 8.42
CA SER A 14 0.43 -18.15 8.51
C SER A 14 1.14 -18.28 9.86
N GLY A 15 0.40 -18.65 10.92
CA GLY A 15 0.91 -18.66 12.30
C GLY A 15 1.22 -17.26 12.86
N LEU A 16 0.90 -16.20 12.12
CA LEU A 16 1.17 -14.82 12.50
C LEU A 16 0.01 -14.25 13.33
N LYS A 17 0.35 -13.40 14.30
CA LYS A 17 -0.58 -12.48 14.95
C LYS A 17 -0.12 -11.06 14.67
N LEU A 18 -0.91 -10.34 13.88
CA LEU A 18 -0.54 -9.05 13.31
C LEU A 18 -1.47 -7.94 13.77
N THR A 19 -0.92 -6.76 14.03
CA THR A 19 -1.69 -5.53 14.24
C THR A 19 -1.19 -4.45 13.27
N LEU A 20 -2.06 -3.99 12.37
CA LEU A 20 -1.80 -2.97 11.38
C LEU A 20 -2.31 -1.60 11.86
N PHE A 21 -1.39 -0.67 12.11
CA PHE A 21 -1.69 0.74 12.32
C PHE A 21 -1.74 1.44 10.96
N GLN A 22 -2.90 1.96 10.58
CA GLN A 22 -3.11 2.49 9.24
C GLN A 22 -3.95 3.78 9.19
N TYR A 23 -3.99 4.36 8.00
CA TYR A 23 -5.15 5.12 7.54
C TYR A 23 -5.83 4.30 6.44
N GLN A 24 -7.14 4.09 6.56
CA GLN A 24 -7.89 3.20 5.66
C GLN A 24 -7.71 3.58 4.18
N THR A 25 -7.66 4.85 3.82
CA THR A 25 -7.57 5.31 2.43
C THR A 25 -6.16 5.75 2.02
N CYS A 26 -5.14 5.40 2.80
CA CYS A 26 -3.75 5.65 2.42
C CYS A 26 -3.25 4.59 1.44
N PRO A 27 -2.66 4.97 0.28
CA PRO A 27 -2.15 4.02 -0.71
C PRO A 27 -1.12 3.03 -0.15
N PHE A 28 -0.27 3.48 0.77
CA PHE A 28 0.72 2.63 1.42
C PHE A 28 0.08 1.59 2.35
N CYS A 29 -1.04 1.94 3.01
CA CYS A 29 -1.77 1.02 3.88
C CYS A 29 -2.61 0.04 3.06
N CYS A 30 -3.31 0.53 2.02
CA CYS A 30 -4.03 -0.29 1.06
C CYS A 30 -3.14 -1.36 0.41
N LYS A 31 -1.86 -1.05 0.15
CA LYS A 31 -0.89 -2.04 -0.34
C LYS A 31 -0.62 -3.17 0.66
N VAL A 32 -0.44 -2.85 1.94
CA VAL A 32 -0.25 -3.89 2.98
C VAL A 32 -1.52 -4.71 3.14
N ARG A 33 -2.71 -4.08 3.15
CA ARG A 33 -3.99 -4.79 3.19
C ARG A 33 -4.18 -5.68 1.97
N ALA A 34 -3.93 -5.19 0.76
CA ALA A 34 -4.02 -5.99 -0.46
C ALA A 34 -3.17 -7.27 -0.37
N PHE A 35 -1.97 -7.18 0.21
CA PHE A 35 -1.14 -8.36 0.48
C PHE A 35 -1.77 -9.29 1.51
N LEU A 36 -2.13 -8.79 2.70
CA LEU A 36 -2.69 -9.60 3.78
C LEU A 36 -4.00 -10.29 3.36
N ASP A 37 -4.88 -9.52 2.72
CA ASP A 37 -6.16 -9.98 2.20
C ASP A 37 -5.93 -11.02 1.08
N TYR A 38 -5.04 -10.77 0.11
CA TYR A 38 -4.78 -11.76 -0.96
C TYR A 38 -4.26 -13.10 -0.43
N TYR A 39 -3.38 -13.07 0.57
CA TYR A 39 -2.83 -14.27 1.19
C TYR A 39 -3.71 -14.87 2.29
N GLY A 40 -4.84 -14.23 2.64
CA GLY A 40 -5.75 -14.71 3.68
C GLY A 40 -5.13 -14.74 5.08
N ILE A 41 -4.27 -13.77 5.39
CA ILE A 41 -3.57 -13.64 6.67
C ILE A 41 -4.39 -12.75 7.59
N SER A 42 -4.78 -13.24 8.76
CA SER A 42 -5.60 -12.51 9.72
C SER A 42 -4.80 -11.41 10.43
N TYR A 43 -5.46 -10.30 10.72
CA TYR A 43 -4.84 -9.14 11.35
C TYR A 43 -5.85 -8.26 12.07
N ASP A 44 -5.37 -7.57 13.08
CA ASP A 44 -6.11 -6.49 13.74
C ASP A 44 -5.77 -5.15 13.09
N ILE A 45 -6.75 -4.27 12.96
CA ILE A 45 -6.60 -2.91 12.44
C ILE A 45 -6.72 -1.92 13.59
N VAL A 46 -5.74 -1.01 13.68
CA VAL A 46 -5.85 0.20 14.51
C VAL A 46 -5.88 1.40 13.58
N GLU A 47 -7.05 2.02 13.44
CA GLU A 47 -7.18 3.25 12.65
C GLU A 47 -6.51 4.41 13.39
N VAL A 48 -5.51 5.02 12.75
CA VAL A 48 -4.73 6.09 13.35
C VAL A 48 -5.47 7.41 13.15
N ASP A 49 -5.65 8.18 14.22
CA ASP A 49 -6.14 9.56 14.10
C ASP A 49 -5.09 10.42 13.36
N PRO A 50 -5.42 11.00 12.20
CA PRO A 50 -4.47 11.81 11.42
C PRO A 50 -4.09 13.13 12.10
N VAL A 51 -4.87 13.60 13.08
CA VAL A 51 -4.65 14.86 13.81
C VAL A 51 -3.66 14.64 14.95
N LEU A 52 -4.03 13.85 15.96
CA LEU A 52 -3.23 13.71 17.18
C LEU A 52 -2.28 12.49 17.14
N ARG A 53 -2.53 11.53 16.24
CA ARG A 53 -1.69 10.32 16.02
C ARG A 53 -1.34 9.59 17.32
N GLN A 54 -2.27 9.57 18.28
CA GLN A 54 -2.00 9.08 19.64
C GLN A 54 -1.60 7.60 19.65
N SER A 55 -2.25 6.79 18.81
CA SER A 55 -2.04 5.33 18.72
C SER A 55 -0.65 4.94 18.23
N ILE A 56 0.12 5.85 17.64
CA ILE A 56 1.50 5.60 17.18
C ILE A 56 2.55 6.45 17.92
N LYS A 57 2.19 7.11 19.04
CA LYS A 57 3.14 7.93 19.82
C LYS A 57 4.32 7.13 20.38
N TRP A 58 4.11 5.84 20.67
CA TRP A 58 5.13 4.91 21.16
C TRP A 58 6.23 4.62 20.12
N SER A 59 5.93 4.70 18.82
CA SER A 59 6.88 4.34 17.77
C SER A 59 7.79 5.52 17.42
N PRO A 60 9.11 5.32 17.24
CA PRO A 60 9.98 6.35 16.67
C PRO A 60 9.64 6.64 15.20
N TYR A 61 9.00 5.69 14.51
CA TYR A 61 8.51 5.86 13.14
C TYR A 61 7.13 6.55 13.17
N LYS A 62 7.06 7.80 12.70
CA LYS A 62 5.87 8.66 12.79
C LYS A 62 4.98 8.66 11.52
N LYS A 63 5.07 7.60 10.73
CA LYS A 63 4.29 7.40 9.50
C LYS A 63 3.51 6.09 9.58
N VAL A 64 2.51 5.93 8.71
CA VAL A 64 1.77 4.68 8.52
C VAL A 64 2.01 4.14 7.10
N PRO A 65 1.89 2.82 6.86
CA PRO A 65 1.53 1.78 7.84
C PRO A 65 2.68 1.44 8.81
N ILE A 66 2.30 0.99 10.00
CA ILE A 66 3.17 0.24 10.93
C ILE A 66 2.49 -1.10 11.16
N LEU A 67 3.17 -2.20 10.86
CA LEU A 67 2.68 -3.54 11.16
C LEU A 67 3.44 -4.06 12.37
N VAL A 68 2.74 -4.52 13.40
CA VAL A 68 3.37 -5.14 14.57
C VAL A 68 3.05 -6.63 14.54
N ALA A 69 4.09 -7.46 14.51
CA ALA A 69 3.96 -8.91 14.65
C ALA A 69 4.22 -9.30 16.11
N GLN A 70 3.34 -10.13 16.67
CA GLN A 70 3.62 -10.79 17.94
C GLN A 70 4.58 -11.96 17.72
N THR A 71 5.63 -12.04 18.53
CA THR A 71 6.66 -13.07 18.49
C THR A 71 6.78 -13.71 19.87
N GLU A 72 7.52 -14.82 19.99
CA GLU A 72 7.80 -15.45 21.29
C GLU A 72 8.53 -14.49 22.25
N GLU A 73 9.39 -13.63 21.69
CA GLU A 73 10.20 -12.65 22.43
C GLU A 73 9.47 -11.32 22.69
N GLY A 74 8.22 -11.17 22.23
CA GLY A 74 7.41 -9.97 22.43
C GLY A 74 6.76 -9.43 21.16
N TYR A 75 7.13 -8.22 20.75
CA TYR A 75 6.52 -7.52 19.61
C TYR A 75 7.59 -6.97 18.68
N GLN A 76 7.48 -7.32 17.40
CA GLN A 76 8.37 -6.83 16.35
C GLN A 76 7.63 -5.85 15.44
N PRO A 77 7.95 -4.54 15.48
CA PRO A 77 7.43 -3.57 14.53
C PRO A 77 8.13 -3.69 13.17
N LEU A 78 7.35 -3.63 12.09
CA LEU A 78 7.76 -3.51 10.71
C LEU A 78 7.26 -2.17 10.18
N ASN A 79 8.16 -1.39 9.57
CA ASN A 79 7.90 -0.04 9.08
C ASN A 79 8.17 0.02 7.58
N ASP A 80 7.52 0.96 6.88
CA ASP A 80 7.49 1.07 5.41
C ASP A 80 6.67 -0.04 4.75
N SER A 81 5.66 0.36 3.99
CA SER A 81 4.74 -0.56 3.32
C SER A 81 5.40 -1.57 2.38
N SER A 82 6.49 -1.21 1.69
CA SER A 82 7.19 -2.13 0.79
C SER A 82 8.06 -3.11 1.55
N MET A 83 8.74 -2.65 2.61
CA MET A 83 9.47 -3.53 3.54
C MET A 83 8.53 -4.51 4.21
N ILE A 84 7.37 -4.07 4.72
CA ILE A 84 6.36 -4.95 5.33
C ILE A 84 5.97 -6.08 4.36
N VAL A 85 5.61 -5.74 3.12
CA VAL A 85 5.24 -6.72 2.09
C VAL A 85 6.41 -7.68 1.79
N SER A 86 7.63 -7.17 1.64
CA SER A 86 8.82 -8.00 1.36
C SER A 86 9.17 -8.94 2.52
N ALA A 87 9.04 -8.47 3.76
CA ALA A 87 9.33 -9.26 4.96
C ALA A 87 8.29 -10.37 5.14
N LEU A 88 7.00 -10.07 4.99
CA LEU A 88 5.97 -11.10 5.05
C LEU A 88 6.10 -12.10 3.90
N ALA A 89 6.34 -11.64 2.66
CA ALA A 89 6.58 -12.55 1.53
C ALA A 89 7.80 -13.45 1.76
N THR A 90 8.86 -12.91 2.36
CA THR A 90 10.05 -13.68 2.76
C THR A 90 9.69 -14.75 3.77
N TYR A 91 8.96 -14.39 4.82
CA TYR A 91 8.50 -15.32 5.85
C TYR A 91 7.63 -16.45 5.26
N LEU A 92 6.71 -16.13 4.35
CA LEU A 92 5.86 -17.14 3.71
C LEU A 92 6.61 -18.06 2.73
N THR A 93 7.76 -17.62 2.21
CA THR A 93 8.57 -18.41 1.26
C THR A 93 9.58 -19.31 1.99
N ASP A 94 10.00 -18.93 3.19
CA ASP A 94 11.07 -19.58 3.96
C ASP A 94 10.60 -19.76 5.41
N SER A 95 9.84 -20.83 5.65
CA SER A 95 9.15 -21.13 6.91
C SER A 95 10.08 -21.33 8.11
N ASP A 96 11.38 -21.54 7.86
CA ASP A 96 12.37 -21.78 8.91
C ASP A 96 12.79 -20.47 9.63
N LYS A 97 12.46 -19.30 9.07
CA LYS A 97 12.83 -18.00 9.64
C LYS A 97 11.67 -17.39 10.44
N ASN A 98 11.98 -16.92 11.64
CA ASN A 98 11.09 -16.07 12.42
C ASN A 98 11.09 -14.62 11.89
N ILE A 99 10.04 -13.86 12.21
CA ILE A 99 9.90 -12.45 11.79
C ILE A 99 11.08 -11.57 12.24
N PRO A 100 11.59 -11.64 13.49
CA PRO A 100 12.77 -10.88 13.91
C PRO A 100 14.00 -11.07 13.02
N ASP A 101 14.29 -12.30 12.61
CA ASP A 101 15.42 -12.61 11.73
C ASP A 101 15.21 -12.08 10.31
N VAL A 102 13.99 -12.18 9.79
CA VAL A 102 13.63 -11.60 8.49
C VAL A 102 13.81 -10.08 8.49
N VAL A 103 13.43 -9.39 9.56
CA VAL A 103 13.57 -7.92 9.68
C VAL A 103 15.04 -7.48 9.60
N LYS A 104 15.99 -8.29 10.09
CA LYS A 104 17.43 -7.98 10.01
C LYS A 104 17.92 -7.87 8.56
N CYS A 105 17.24 -8.48 7.59
CA CYS A 105 17.58 -8.38 6.17
C CYS A 105 17.23 -7.01 5.53
N PHE A 106 16.53 -6.13 6.26
CA PHE A 106 16.07 -4.82 5.79
C PHE A 106 16.64 -3.67 6.65
N PRO A 107 17.97 -3.47 6.69
CA PRO A 107 18.57 -2.46 7.54
C PRO A 107 18.17 -1.04 7.09
N THR A 108 17.97 -0.16 8.08
CA THR A 108 17.74 1.27 7.82
C THR A 108 19.08 1.99 7.73
N ILE A 109 19.32 2.66 6.61
CA ILE A 109 20.45 3.56 6.43
C ILE A 109 20.00 5.01 6.55
N THR A 110 20.89 5.87 7.04
CA THR A 110 20.67 7.30 7.17
C THR A 110 21.69 8.04 6.31
N TYR A 111 21.21 8.94 5.46
CA TYR A 111 22.05 9.80 4.63
C TYR A 111 21.51 11.24 4.63
N TYR A 112 22.28 12.17 4.08
CA TYR A 112 21.83 13.54 3.83
C TYR A 112 21.62 13.70 2.31
N ASP A 113 20.49 14.27 1.90
CA ASP A 113 20.28 14.61 0.49
C ASP A 113 21.12 15.84 0.08
N ASP A 114 21.06 16.20 -1.20
CA ASP A 114 21.81 17.33 -1.77
C ASP A 114 21.46 18.67 -1.10
N ASP A 115 20.29 18.76 -0.46
CA ASP A 115 19.81 19.92 0.30
C ASP A 115 20.23 19.89 1.78
N GLY A 116 21.02 18.89 2.19
CA GLY A 116 21.46 18.69 3.57
C GLY A 116 20.37 18.17 4.51
N VAL A 117 19.26 17.65 3.97
CA VAL A 117 18.15 17.08 4.75
C VAL A 117 18.44 15.62 5.07
N LYS A 118 18.43 15.29 6.36
CA LYS A 118 18.58 13.91 6.84
C LYS A 118 17.43 13.03 6.32
N LYS A 119 17.76 11.98 5.56
CA LYS A 119 16.85 10.94 5.08
C LYS A 119 17.17 9.61 5.73
N ASN A 120 16.12 8.82 5.95
CA ASN A 120 16.25 7.41 6.29
C ASN A 120 15.66 6.59 5.16
N GLU A 121 16.38 5.56 4.74
CA GLU A 121 15.95 4.63 3.69
C GLU A 121 16.16 3.20 4.17
N ILE A 122 15.19 2.34 3.86
CA ILE A 122 15.27 0.93 4.18
C ILE A 122 15.86 0.21 2.98
N MET A 123 17.03 -0.40 3.21
CA MET A 123 17.70 -1.20 2.21
C MET A 123 16.89 -2.44 1.89
N ASN A 124 17.02 -2.91 0.67
CA ASN A 124 16.40 -4.13 0.19
C ASN A 124 14.87 -4.17 0.28
N LYS A 125 14.16 -3.05 0.52
CA LYS A 125 12.71 -3.04 0.75
C LYS A 125 11.84 -3.65 -0.36
N TYR A 126 12.39 -3.88 -1.55
CA TYR A 126 11.70 -4.57 -2.65
C TYR A 126 12.18 -6.03 -2.87
N PHE A 127 13.12 -6.54 -2.08
CA PHE A 127 13.68 -7.89 -2.24
C PHE A 127 12.99 -8.87 -1.30
N VAL A 128 12.59 -10.02 -1.85
CA VAL A 128 12.17 -11.20 -1.08
C VAL A 128 13.40 -12.08 -0.84
N MET A 129 13.71 -12.37 0.42
CA MET A 129 14.96 -13.03 0.82
C MET A 129 14.80 -14.54 0.84
N SER A 130 15.03 -15.20 -0.29
CA SER A 130 15.03 -16.68 -0.37
C SER A 130 16.45 -17.25 -0.21
N THR A 131 16.57 -18.35 0.52
CA THR A 131 17.82 -19.11 0.72
C THR A 131 18.20 -19.99 -0.48
N ASP A 132 17.25 -20.30 -1.37
CA ASP A 132 17.51 -21.20 -2.50
C ASP A 132 18.09 -20.44 -3.70
N GLN A 133 19.39 -20.66 -3.95
CA GLN A 133 20.13 -20.10 -5.10
C GLN A 133 19.97 -20.93 -6.38
N ARG A 134 19.05 -21.90 -6.44
CA ARG A 134 18.89 -22.79 -7.60
C ARG A 134 17.99 -22.17 -8.67
N GLY A 135 18.60 -21.56 -9.70
CA GLY A 135 17.93 -21.22 -10.98
C GLY A 135 18.02 -19.74 -11.36
N VAL A 136 19.21 -19.29 -11.76
CA VAL A 136 19.60 -17.86 -11.74
C VAL A 136 19.11 -17.03 -12.94
N THR A 137 18.56 -17.60 -14.03
CA THR A 137 18.30 -16.79 -15.25
C THR A 137 16.85 -16.30 -15.36
N ALA A 138 15.88 -17.19 -15.63
CA ALA A 138 14.49 -16.77 -15.84
C ALA A 138 13.78 -16.28 -14.55
N GLN A 139 14.15 -16.83 -13.39
CA GLN A 139 13.56 -16.44 -12.12
C GLN A 139 14.11 -15.10 -11.60
N ASP A 140 15.35 -14.74 -11.96
CA ASP A 140 15.93 -13.44 -11.60
C ASP A 140 15.33 -12.30 -12.46
N ASP A 141 15.10 -12.53 -13.75
CA ASP A 141 14.42 -11.57 -14.63
C ASP A 141 13.00 -11.25 -14.14
N SER A 142 12.21 -12.28 -13.79
CA SER A 142 10.86 -12.09 -13.26
C SER A 142 10.87 -11.36 -11.91
N LYS A 143 11.78 -11.72 -10.99
CA LYS A 143 11.95 -11.01 -9.72
C LYS A 143 12.43 -9.57 -9.93
N SER A 144 13.26 -9.31 -10.93
CA SER A 144 13.72 -7.97 -11.31
C SER A 144 12.59 -7.10 -11.86
N GLU A 145 11.74 -7.67 -12.71
CA GLU A 145 10.53 -7.01 -13.22
C GLU A 145 9.57 -6.65 -12.08
N GLU A 146 9.30 -7.59 -11.17
CA GLU A 146 8.46 -7.32 -10.01
C GLU A 146 9.01 -6.15 -9.17
N ARG A 147 10.31 -6.18 -8.85
CA ARG A 147 10.99 -5.09 -8.11
C ARG A 147 10.85 -3.74 -8.81
N LYS A 148 11.02 -3.71 -10.14
CA LYS A 148 10.88 -2.50 -10.95
C LYS A 148 9.48 -1.90 -10.80
N TRP A 149 8.44 -2.72 -10.93
CA TRP A 149 7.06 -2.25 -10.83
C TRP A 149 6.64 -1.86 -9.42
N ARG A 150 7.11 -2.58 -8.39
CA ARG A 150 6.90 -2.19 -6.98
C ARG A 150 7.51 -0.83 -6.70
N LYS A 151 8.74 -0.58 -7.18
CA LYS A 151 9.38 0.73 -7.08
C LYS A 151 8.60 1.81 -7.83
N TRP A 152 8.17 1.54 -9.05
CA TRP A 152 7.37 2.47 -9.85
C TRP A 152 6.05 2.84 -9.17
N ALA A 153 5.35 1.87 -8.55
CA ALA A 153 4.12 2.15 -7.81
C ALA A 153 4.33 3.18 -6.68
N ASP A 154 5.43 3.03 -5.94
CA ASP A 154 5.78 3.87 -4.79
C ASP A 154 6.41 5.21 -5.16
N SER A 155 7.07 5.32 -6.32
CA SER A 155 7.82 6.52 -6.71
C SER A 155 7.22 7.31 -7.86
N VAL A 156 6.23 6.76 -8.56
CA VAL A 156 5.61 7.39 -9.73
C VAL A 156 4.10 7.39 -9.58
N LEU A 157 3.48 6.20 -9.56
CA LEU A 157 2.02 6.10 -9.59
C LEU A 157 1.38 6.84 -8.42
N VAL A 158 1.85 6.61 -7.19
CA VAL A 158 1.28 7.24 -5.98
C VAL A 158 1.29 8.78 -6.03
N HIS A 159 2.26 9.38 -6.73
CA HIS A 159 2.35 10.84 -6.86
C HIS A 159 1.32 11.45 -7.80
N THR A 160 0.65 10.62 -8.61
CA THR A 160 -0.47 11.06 -9.45
C THR A 160 -1.80 11.12 -8.68
N LEU A 161 -1.96 10.36 -7.59
CA LEU A 161 -3.24 10.22 -6.89
C LEU A 161 -3.71 11.50 -6.21
N SER A 162 -2.89 12.06 -5.30
CA SER A 162 -3.30 13.23 -4.50
C SER A 162 -3.70 14.44 -5.38
N PRO A 163 -2.92 14.85 -6.40
CA PRO A 163 -3.35 15.91 -7.32
C PRO A 163 -4.64 15.59 -8.07
N ASN A 164 -4.94 14.31 -8.31
CA ASN A 164 -6.16 13.87 -8.98
C ASN A 164 -7.38 13.86 -8.05
N VAL A 165 -7.29 13.35 -6.82
CA VAL A 165 -8.44 13.31 -5.91
C VAL A 165 -8.77 14.67 -5.30
N TYR A 166 -7.81 15.60 -5.27
CA TYR A 166 -7.99 16.96 -4.73
C TYR A 166 -7.93 18.04 -5.81
N ARG A 167 -8.26 17.72 -7.07
CA ARG A 167 -8.12 18.63 -8.21
C ARG A 167 -9.01 19.87 -8.06
N THR A 168 -10.27 19.67 -7.69
CA THR A 168 -11.25 20.74 -7.39
C THR A 168 -11.65 20.69 -5.91
N ARG A 169 -12.35 21.73 -5.44
CA ARG A 169 -12.82 21.78 -4.05
C ARG A 169 -13.90 20.73 -3.80
N GLU A 170 -14.76 20.52 -4.79
CA GLU A 170 -15.85 19.54 -4.78
C GLU A 170 -15.27 18.12 -4.73
N GLU A 171 -14.28 17.82 -5.58
CA GLU A 171 -13.58 16.53 -5.56
C GLU A 171 -12.86 16.30 -4.23
N ALA A 172 -12.21 17.34 -3.68
CA ALA A 172 -11.54 17.21 -2.38
C ALA A 172 -12.51 16.93 -1.24
N PHE A 173 -13.65 17.63 -1.21
CA PHE A 173 -14.69 17.37 -0.22
C PHE A 173 -15.31 15.99 -0.40
N GLN A 174 -15.58 15.57 -1.64
CA GLN A 174 -16.08 14.24 -1.96
C GLN A 174 -15.13 13.14 -1.48
N ALA A 175 -13.82 13.29 -1.73
CA ALA A 175 -12.80 12.36 -1.29
C ALA A 175 -12.77 12.24 0.24
N PHE A 176 -12.79 13.35 0.98
CA PHE A 176 -12.79 13.33 2.45
C PHE A 176 -14.06 12.73 3.07
N ASN A 177 -15.23 12.94 2.45
CA ASN A 177 -16.45 12.26 2.89
C ASN A 177 -16.36 10.75 2.68
N TRP A 178 -15.88 10.33 1.50
CA TRP A 178 -15.65 8.91 1.23
C TRP A 178 -14.62 8.31 2.21
N PHE A 179 -13.51 9.01 2.49
CA PHE A 179 -12.51 8.56 3.48
C PHE A 179 -13.10 8.42 4.88
N SER A 180 -13.96 9.37 5.28
CA SER A 180 -14.65 9.31 6.57
C SER A 180 -15.60 8.12 6.67
N GLU A 181 -16.26 7.77 5.58
CA GLU A 181 -17.20 6.66 5.51
C GLU A 181 -16.47 5.32 5.57
N VAL A 182 -15.51 5.09 4.66
CA VAL A 182 -14.80 3.80 4.59
C VAL A 182 -13.84 3.58 5.76
N GLY A 183 -13.29 4.65 6.33
CA GLY A 183 -12.46 4.61 7.54
C GLY A 183 -13.26 4.53 8.83
N GLU A 184 -14.60 4.53 8.75
CA GLU A 184 -15.50 4.51 9.90
C GLU A 184 -15.12 5.55 10.96
N TRP A 185 -14.79 6.77 10.51
CA TRP A 185 -14.29 7.84 11.40
C TRP A 185 -15.33 8.28 12.42
N ASP A 186 -16.61 8.03 12.15
CA ASP A 186 -17.70 8.22 13.10
C ASP A 186 -17.64 7.27 14.31
N LYS A 187 -17.08 6.07 14.13
CA LYS A 187 -16.84 5.10 15.21
C LYS A 187 -15.48 5.29 15.87
N ASN A 188 -14.48 5.69 15.08
CA ASN A 188 -13.09 5.77 15.53
C ASN A 188 -12.72 7.10 16.19
N PHE A 189 -13.35 8.21 15.81
CA PHE A 189 -12.96 9.55 16.24
C PHE A 189 -14.14 10.38 16.78
N PRO A 190 -13.88 11.32 17.72
CA PRO A 190 -14.88 12.30 18.13
C PRO A 190 -15.43 13.10 16.96
N SER A 191 -16.73 13.42 16.99
CA SER A 191 -17.41 14.11 15.88
C SER A 191 -16.76 15.46 15.51
N TRP A 192 -16.16 16.16 16.48
CA TRP A 192 -15.47 17.43 16.22
C TRP A 192 -14.15 17.23 15.45
N GLU A 193 -13.37 16.19 15.76
CA GLU A 193 -12.15 15.83 15.03
C GLU A 193 -12.49 15.43 13.61
N ARG A 194 -13.51 14.57 13.45
CA ARG A 194 -14.04 14.16 12.15
C ARG A 194 -14.44 15.36 11.30
N ASN A 195 -15.25 16.28 11.83
CA ASN A 195 -15.68 17.47 11.10
C ASN A 195 -14.48 18.37 10.75
N LEU A 196 -13.53 18.56 11.67
CA LEU A 196 -12.29 19.30 11.40
C LEU A 196 -11.52 18.69 10.22
N ILE A 197 -11.31 17.37 10.23
CA ILE A 197 -10.60 16.65 9.17
C ILE A 197 -11.34 16.80 7.83
N ILE A 198 -12.66 16.62 7.80
CA ILE A 198 -13.44 16.70 6.56
C ILE A 198 -13.38 18.12 5.97
N TYR A 199 -13.78 19.14 6.73
CA TYR A 199 -13.94 20.49 6.16
C TYR A 199 -12.61 21.23 6.00
N VAL A 200 -11.77 21.23 7.03
CA VAL A 200 -10.48 21.94 7.01
C VAL A 200 -9.44 21.13 6.25
N GLY A 201 -9.41 19.80 6.44
CA GLY A 201 -8.50 18.92 5.72
C GLY A 201 -8.74 18.92 4.22
N ALA A 202 -9.99 18.88 3.74
CA ALA A 202 -10.28 18.98 2.31
C ALA A 202 -9.77 20.29 1.69
N GLY A 203 -9.99 21.43 2.36
CA GLY A 203 -9.49 22.73 1.91
C GLY A 203 -7.96 22.79 1.86
N ALA A 204 -7.28 22.25 2.87
CA ALA A 204 -5.83 22.15 2.91
C ALA A 204 -5.28 21.24 1.81
N MET A 205 -5.89 20.07 1.61
CA MET A 205 -5.46 19.10 0.61
C MET A 205 -5.68 19.57 -0.82
N TRP A 206 -6.72 20.37 -1.10
CA TRP A 206 -6.88 21.05 -2.38
C TRP A 206 -5.70 21.98 -2.70
N MET A 207 -5.23 22.76 -1.71
CA MET A 207 -4.04 23.61 -1.89
C MET A 207 -2.75 22.78 -2.03
N ILE A 208 -2.60 21.73 -1.23
CA ILE A 208 -1.45 20.82 -1.30
C ILE A 208 -1.43 20.08 -2.65
N GLY A 209 -2.58 19.65 -3.17
CA GLY A 209 -2.71 18.99 -4.47
C GLY A 209 -2.15 19.85 -5.60
N LYS A 210 -2.42 21.16 -5.59
CA LYS A 210 -1.81 22.12 -6.54
C LYS A 210 -0.29 22.23 -6.41
N ARG A 211 0.23 22.21 -5.18
CA ARG A 211 1.70 22.22 -4.94
C ARG A 211 2.34 20.92 -5.39
N LEU A 212 1.69 19.79 -5.14
CA LEU A 212 2.13 18.46 -5.55
C LEU A 212 2.12 18.30 -7.07
N LYS A 213 1.09 18.83 -7.77
CA LYS A 213 1.07 18.93 -9.24
C LYS A 213 2.38 19.55 -9.76
N LYS A 214 2.77 20.70 -9.22
CA LYS A 214 4.02 21.39 -9.61
C LYS A 214 5.27 20.61 -9.22
N ARG A 215 5.34 20.09 -7.99
CA ARG A 215 6.50 19.35 -7.48
C ARG A 215 6.80 18.10 -8.30
N HIS A 216 5.76 17.36 -8.68
CA HIS A 216 5.89 16.11 -9.44
C HIS A 216 5.78 16.32 -10.95
N GLN A 217 5.83 17.57 -11.42
CA GLN A 217 5.85 17.92 -12.85
C GLN A 217 4.69 17.29 -13.64
N LEU A 218 3.51 17.21 -13.02
CA LEU A 218 2.33 16.67 -13.67
C LEU A 218 1.82 17.61 -14.76
N LYS A 219 1.14 17.04 -15.75
CA LYS A 219 0.49 17.76 -16.85
C LYS A 219 -0.54 18.75 -16.32
N ASP A 220 -0.91 19.71 -17.17
CA ASP A 220 -1.86 20.73 -16.77
C ASP A 220 -3.22 20.17 -16.37
N ASP A 221 -3.73 19.26 -17.19
CA ASP A 221 -4.74 18.33 -16.77
C ASP A 221 -4.09 17.13 -16.07
N VAL A 222 -4.20 17.11 -14.75
CA VAL A 222 -3.64 16.03 -13.90
C VAL A 222 -4.28 14.67 -14.19
N ARG A 223 -5.49 14.62 -14.77
CA ARG A 223 -6.15 13.39 -15.21
C ARG A 223 -5.32 12.69 -16.28
N GLN A 224 -4.80 13.45 -17.25
CA GLN A 224 -3.94 12.89 -18.30
C GLN A 224 -2.69 12.24 -17.70
N SER A 225 -2.06 12.84 -16.69
CA SER A 225 -0.92 12.21 -16.01
C SER A 225 -1.29 10.89 -15.34
N LEU A 226 -2.47 10.79 -14.72
CA LEU A 226 -2.95 9.52 -14.16
C LEU A 226 -3.22 8.49 -15.28
N TYR A 227 -3.82 8.92 -16.39
CA TYR A 227 -4.13 8.04 -17.52
C TYR A 227 -2.87 7.52 -18.21
N ASP A 228 -1.86 8.37 -18.38
CA ASP A 228 -0.59 7.99 -18.97
C ASP A 228 0.09 6.90 -18.13
N GLU A 229 0.18 7.09 -16.81
CA GLU A 229 0.80 6.13 -15.90
C GLU A 229 0.00 4.81 -15.84
N CYS A 230 -1.33 4.86 -15.78
CA CYS A 230 -2.15 3.66 -15.90
C CYS A 230 -2.02 2.99 -17.27
N SER A 231 -1.80 3.76 -18.34
CA SER A 231 -1.53 3.24 -19.68
C SER A 231 -0.14 2.62 -19.80
N VAL A 232 0.86 3.10 -19.04
CA VAL A 232 2.19 2.48 -18.94
C VAL A 232 2.06 1.08 -18.34
N TRP A 233 1.30 0.95 -17.24
CA TRP A 233 1.01 -0.34 -16.61
C TRP A 233 0.27 -1.29 -17.56
N THR A 234 -0.84 -0.85 -18.16
CA THR A 234 -1.65 -1.73 -19.03
C THR A 234 -0.92 -2.14 -20.31
N ARG A 235 -0.07 -1.27 -20.88
CA ARG A 235 0.79 -1.64 -22.01
C ARG A 235 1.80 -2.71 -21.64
N ALA A 236 2.42 -2.62 -20.46
CA ALA A 236 3.34 -3.65 -19.99
C ALA A 236 2.63 -4.99 -19.76
N LEU A 237 1.46 -4.97 -19.14
CA LEU A 237 0.63 -6.16 -18.96
C LEU A 237 0.22 -6.77 -20.31
N SER A 238 -0.21 -5.93 -21.27
CA SER A 238 -0.58 -6.38 -22.61
C SER A 238 0.60 -6.97 -23.39
N ALA A 239 1.81 -6.42 -23.22
CA ALA A 239 3.02 -6.96 -23.83
C ALA A 239 3.39 -8.34 -23.23
N LYS A 240 3.08 -8.55 -21.95
CA LYS A 240 3.26 -9.84 -21.27
C LYS A 240 2.21 -10.88 -21.68
N GLY A 241 1.01 -10.43 -22.07
CA GLY A 241 -0.05 -11.30 -22.56
C GLY A 241 -0.72 -12.19 -21.50
N THR A 242 -0.60 -11.84 -20.22
CA THR A 242 -1.10 -12.60 -19.06
C THR A 242 -2.16 -11.80 -18.30
N PRO A 243 -3.02 -12.46 -17.48
CA PRO A 243 -4.05 -11.73 -16.73
C PRO A 243 -3.46 -10.80 -15.66
N PHE A 244 -2.29 -11.13 -15.12
CA PHE A 244 -1.58 -10.35 -14.11
C PHE A 244 -0.11 -10.18 -14.48
N MET A 245 0.57 -9.20 -13.90
CA MET A 245 2.03 -9.06 -14.04
C MET A 245 2.76 -10.29 -13.46
N GLY A 246 2.15 -11.02 -12.52
CA GLY A 246 2.64 -12.31 -12.02
C GLY A 246 2.42 -13.51 -12.95
N GLY A 247 1.75 -13.35 -14.09
CA GLY A 247 1.34 -14.46 -14.96
C GLY A 247 -0.12 -14.84 -14.70
N ASP A 248 -0.38 -16.11 -14.39
CA ASP A 248 -1.74 -16.61 -14.13
C ASP A 248 -2.30 -16.20 -12.75
N SER A 249 -1.43 -15.77 -11.83
CA SER A 249 -1.81 -15.28 -10.51
C SER A 249 -1.09 -13.96 -10.19
N PRO A 250 -1.69 -13.08 -9.36
CA PRO A 250 -1.05 -11.84 -8.93
C PRO A 250 0.30 -12.06 -8.23
N ASN A 251 1.30 -11.22 -8.55
CA ASN A 251 2.55 -11.13 -7.79
C ASN A 251 2.59 -9.86 -6.91
N LEU A 252 3.73 -9.57 -6.26
CA LEU A 252 3.82 -8.42 -5.36
C LEU A 252 3.77 -7.07 -6.10
N ALA A 253 4.09 -7.04 -7.40
CA ALA A 253 3.91 -5.84 -8.21
C ALA A 253 2.43 -5.58 -8.48
N ASP A 254 1.65 -6.60 -8.86
CA ASP A 254 0.21 -6.47 -9.02
C ASP A 254 -0.46 -5.97 -7.73
N LEU A 255 -0.15 -6.60 -6.59
CA LEU A 255 -0.69 -6.21 -5.28
C LEU A 255 -0.30 -4.77 -4.91
N SER A 256 0.91 -4.34 -5.26
CA SER A 256 1.38 -2.97 -5.01
C SER A 256 0.61 -1.94 -5.84
N VAL A 257 0.45 -2.17 -7.14
CA VAL A 257 -0.29 -1.26 -8.03
C VAL A 257 -1.77 -1.26 -7.67
N TYR A 258 -2.34 -2.43 -7.40
CA TYR A 258 -3.74 -2.57 -6.99
C TYR A 258 -4.00 -1.83 -5.68
N GLY A 259 -3.15 -2.04 -4.66
CA GLY A 259 -3.27 -1.34 -3.38
C GLY A 259 -3.21 0.18 -3.53
N VAL A 260 -2.30 0.69 -4.38
CA VAL A 260 -2.24 2.13 -4.65
C VAL A 260 -3.55 2.62 -5.27
N LEU A 261 -4.06 1.99 -6.33
CA LEU A 261 -5.29 2.43 -7.00
C LEU A 261 -6.55 2.26 -6.14
N ASN A 262 -6.62 1.17 -5.34
CA ASN A 262 -7.75 0.90 -4.45
C ASN A 262 -7.92 2.00 -3.38
N SER A 263 -6.84 2.73 -3.05
CA SER A 263 -6.92 3.87 -2.12
C SER A 263 -7.77 5.04 -2.61
N ILE A 264 -8.14 5.07 -3.90
CA ILE A 264 -8.99 6.10 -4.48
C ILE A 264 -10.27 5.54 -5.09
N GLU A 265 -10.61 4.26 -4.85
CA GLU A 265 -11.69 3.54 -5.54
C GLU A 265 -13.04 4.28 -5.52
N GLY A 266 -13.43 4.87 -4.38
CA GLY A 266 -14.68 5.61 -4.26
C GLY A 266 -14.61 7.08 -4.69
N CYS A 267 -13.46 7.57 -5.13
CA CYS A 267 -13.29 8.95 -5.57
C CYS A 267 -13.76 9.15 -7.01
N THR A 268 -14.22 10.36 -7.35
CA THR A 268 -14.55 10.73 -8.74
C THR A 268 -13.38 10.46 -9.70
N ALA A 269 -12.14 10.66 -9.25
CA ALA A 269 -10.93 10.39 -10.02
C ALA A 269 -10.82 8.93 -10.52
N PHE A 270 -11.23 7.96 -9.70
CA PHE A 270 -11.16 6.55 -10.07
C PHE A 270 -12.24 6.18 -11.09
N LYS A 271 -13.46 6.70 -10.92
CA LYS A 271 -14.53 6.55 -11.92
C LYS A 271 -14.12 7.12 -13.28
N ASP A 272 -13.47 8.29 -13.28
CA ASP A 272 -12.95 8.95 -14.48
C ASP A 272 -11.83 8.11 -15.14
N LEU A 273 -10.90 7.59 -14.33
CA LEU A 273 -9.84 6.67 -14.78
C LEU A 273 -10.40 5.43 -15.48
N LEU A 274 -11.43 4.80 -14.93
CA LEU A 274 -12.06 3.62 -15.54
C LEU A 274 -12.73 3.93 -16.89
N GLY A 275 -13.27 5.14 -17.06
CA GLY A 275 -13.89 5.57 -18.32
C GLY A 275 -12.90 5.94 -19.42
N ASN A 276 -11.66 6.29 -19.07
CA ASN A 276 -10.65 6.82 -20.00
C ASN A 276 -9.44 5.91 -20.21
N THR A 277 -9.39 4.74 -19.55
CA THR A 277 -8.29 3.79 -19.69
C THR A 277 -8.78 2.34 -19.69
N ASN A 278 -7.96 1.43 -20.21
CA ASN A 278 -8.25 0.00 -20.21
C ASN A 278 -7.85 -0.72 -18.90
N ILE A 279 -7.55 0.02 -17.82
CA ILE A 279 -7.07 -0.58 -16.56
C ILE A 279 -8.15 -1.38 -15.82
N GLY A 280 -9.43 -1.08 -16.10
CA GLY A 280 -10.56 -1.67 -15.38
C GLY A 280 -10.57 -3.20 -15.38
N LYS A 281 -10.30 -3.85 -16.52
CA LYS A 281 -10.28 -5.32 -16.62
C LYS A 281 -9.30 -5.94 -15.63
N TRP A 282 -8.05 -5.48 -15.63
CA TRP A 282 -7.04 -5.96 -14.70
C TRP A 282 -7.39 -5.59 -13.25
N TYR A 283 -7.90 -4.38 -12.99
CA TYR A 283 -8.23 -3.93 -11.65
C TYR A 283 -9.33 -4.79 -11.01
N PHE A 284 -10.39 -5.12 -11.75
CA PHE A 284 -11.48 -5.95 -11.21
C PHE A 284 -11.07 -7.41 -11.05
N ASN A 285 -10.22 -7.95 -11.94
CA ASN A 285 -9.60 -9.26 -11.74
C ASN A 285 -8.76 -9.29 -10.46
N MET A 286 -7.99 -8.22 -10.20
CA MET A 286 -7.22 -8.08 -8.95
C MET A 286 -8.13 -8.01 -7.73
N LYS A 287 -9.19 -7.21 -7.81
CA LYS A 287 -10.17 -7.08 -6.72
C LYS A 287 -10.80 -8.43 -6.38
N GLU A 288 -11.20 -9.19 -7.39
CA GLU A 288 -11.74 -10.54 -7.21
C GLU A 288 -10.71 -11.48 -6.56
N ALA A 289 -9.47 -11.50 -7.06
CA ALA A 289 -8.41 -12.35 -6.54
C ALA A 289 -8.08 -12.06 -5.06
N VAL A 290 -8.07 -10.78 -4.69
CA VAL A 290 -7.84 -10.34 -3.30
C VAL A 290 -9.02 -10.70 -2.41
N MET A 291 -10.26 -10.46 -2.86
CA MET A 291 -11.48 -10.78 -2.09
C MET A 291 -11.69 -12.28 -1.88
N GLN A 292 -11.22 -13.11 -2.82
CA GLN A 292 -11.29 -14.57 -2.74
C GLN A 292 -10.07 -15.18 -2.04
N HIS A 293 -9.13 -14.36 -1.55
CA HIS A 293 -7.92 -14.82 -0.87
C HIS A 293 -7.13 -15.85 -1.69
N GLN A 294 -7.06 -15.66 -3.02
CA GLN A 294 -6.49 -16.67 -3.93
C GLN A 294 -5.01 -16.98 -3.63
N GLY A 295 -4.30 -16.07 -2.96
CA GLY A 295 -2.92 -16.28 -2.52
C GLY A 295 -2.78 -17.26 -1.35
N ALA A 296 -3.84 -17.52 -0.58
CA ALA A 296 -3.81 -18.40 0.59
C ALA A 296 -3.42 -19.85 0.25
N GLN A 297 -3.65 -20.27 -1.00
CA GLN A 297 -3.23 -21.60 -1.49
C GLN A 297 -1.71 -21.77 -1.56
N PHE A 298 -0.96 -20.67 -1.66
CA PHE A 298 0.51 -20.68 -1.72
C PHE A 298 1.17 -20.67 -0.34
N ILE A 299 0.39 -20.51 0.73
CA ILE A 299 0.90 -20.65 2.10
C ILE A 299 1.03 -22.14 2.40
N THR A 300 2.27 -22.64 2.33
CA THR A 300 2.66 -23.97 2.81
C THR A 300 3.31 -23.79 4.18
N VAL A 301 2.52 -23.88 5.25
CA VAL A 301 2.99 -24.04 6.63
C VAL A 301 2.64 -25.44 7.08
#